data_AF-A0A7V8WXG6-F1
#
_entry.id   AF-A0A7V8WXG6-F1
#
_cell.length_a   1.000
_cell.length_b   1.000
_cell.length_c   1.000
_cell.angle_alpha   90.00
_cell.angle_beta   90.00
_cell.angle_gamma   90.00
#
_symmetry.space_group_name_H-M   'P 1'
#
loop_
_entity.id
_entity.type
_entity.pdbx_description
1 polymer ?
#
loop_
_entity_poly.entity_id
_entity_poly.type
_entity_poly.pdbx_seq_one_letter_code
_entity_poly.pdbx_strand_id
1 'polypeptide(L)'
;INRYRAKQRQPVESDIDDVESMYLYRHLGDLDAVFASRSAEDQLIDMFPDDEVKAALEELPEIYRLPVLLADVQGFHYREIAEMLDIPIGTVMSRLHRGRKGLEKRLHDFVVEQHLITTSPSAAGEDA
;
A
#
# COMPACT_ATOMS: atom_id res chain seq x y z
N ILE A 1 33.45 50.40 31.58
CA ILE A 1 33.35 49.03 32.13
C ILE A 1 32.06 48.40 31.61
N ASN A 2 32.11 47.49 30.64
CA ASN A 2 31.08 46.44 30.52
C ASN A 2 31.63 45.25 29.71
N ARG A 3 32.36 44.36 30.40
CA ARG A 3 33.04 43.18 29.84
C ARG A 3 32.16 41.91 29.81
N TYR A 4 30.85 42.05 29.97
CA TYR A 4 29.92 40.92 30.11
C TYR A 4 29.20 40.48 28.82
N ARG A 5 29.31 41.22 27.71
CA ARG A 5 28.63 40.87 26.44
C ARG A 5 29.46 40.10 25.41
N ALA A 6 30.75 39.92 25.64
CA ALA A 6 31.67 39.36 24.65
C ALA A 6 31.93 37.84 24.78
N LYS A 7 31.20 37.13 25.66
CA LYS A 7 31.50 35.72 25.99
C LYS A 7 30.39 34.72 25.67
N GLN A 8 29.34 35.10 24.94
CA GLN A 8 28.20 34.21 24.64
C GLN A 8 27.87 34.01 23.16
N ARG A 9 28.79 34.35 22.24
CA ARG A 9 28.58 34.11 20.79
C ARG A 9 29.87 33.68 20.11
N GLN A 10 30.50 32.62 20.60
CA GLN A 10 31.37 31.85 19.71
C GLN A 10 30.46 30.84 18.98
N PRO A 11 30.26 30.98 17.67
CA PRO A 11 29.67 29.91 16.88
C PRO A 11 30.61 28.72 17.01
N VAL A 12 30.07 27.55 17.35
CA VAL A 12 30.84 26.30 17.32
C VAL A 12 31.14 26.04 15.84
N GLU A 13 32.42 26.09 15.46
CA GLU A 13 32.86 25.63 14.15
C GLU A 13 32.72 24.11 14.12
N SER A 14 31.59 23.65 13.58
CA SER A 14 31.38 22.24 13.25
C SER A 14 31.80 22.02 11.80
N ASP A 15 32.53 20.93 11.57
CA ASP A 15 32.97 20.51 10.24
C ASP A 15 31.75 20.32 9.32
N ILE A 16 31.88 20.76 8.07
CA ILE A 16 30.72 20.94 7.17
C ILE A 16 30.15 19.56 6.77
N ASP A 17 31.01 18.54 6.70
CA ASP A 17 30.65 17.14 6.44
C ASP A 17 29.81 16.51 7.57
N ASP A 18 30.03 16.92 8.83
CA ASP A 18 29.25 16.44 9.98
C ASP A 18 27.84 17.05 9.99
N VAL A 19 27.70 18.28 9.51
CA VAL A 19 26.39 18.96 9.40
C VAL A 19 25.55 18.32 8.30
N GLU A 20 26.15 17.98 7.16
CA GLU A 20 25.45 17.30 6.05
C GLU A 20 24.99 15.90 6.47
N SER A 21 25.84 15.14 7.17
CA SER A 21 25.50 13.84 7.76
C SER A 21 24.38 13.94 8.80
N MET A 22 24.40 14.96 9.67
CA MET A 22 23.37 15.19 10.67
C MET A 22 22.05 15.68 10.06
N TYR A 23 22.11 16.46 8.98
CA TYR A 23 20.95 16.92 8.22
C TYR A 23 20.30 15.75 7.49
N LEU A 24 21.10 14.90 6.82
CA LEU A 24 20.63 13.71 6.13
C LEU A 24 20.03 12.70 7.11
N TYR A 25 20.67 12.46 8.26
CA TYR A 25 20.14 11.57 9.31
C TYR A 25 18.80 12.06 9.88
N ARG A 26 18.64 13.38 10.06
CA ARG A 26 17.38 13.98 10.53
C ARG A 26 16.27 13.88 9.49
N HIS A 27 16.59 14.08 8.21
CA HIS A 27 15.63 13.94 7.11
C HIS A 27 15.27 12.48 6.83
N LEU A 28 16.17 11.54 7.11
CA LEU A 28 15.87 10.10 7.04
C LEU A 28 14.80 9.71 8.07
N GLY A 29 14.87 10.26 9.29
CA GLY A 29 13.84 10.08 10.31
C GLY A 29 12.47 10.68 9.94
N ASP A 30 12.46 11.82 9.24
CA ASP A 30 11.22 12.41 8.70
C ASP A 30 10.64 11.56 7.56
N LEU A 31 11.49 10.95 6.72
CA LEU A 31 11.06 9.98 5.69
C LEU A 31 10.47 8.72 6.32
N ASP A 32 11.14 8.13 7.33
CA ASP A 32 10.64 6.97 8.07
C ASP A 32 9.28 7.25 8.73
N ALA A 33 9.10 8.44 9.31
CA ALA A 33 7.82 8.88 9.88
C ALA A 33 6.73 9.03 8.80
N VAL A 34 7.09 9.53 7.60
CA VAL A 34 6.18 9.64 6.44
C VAL A 34 5.80 8.25 5.91
N PHE A 35 6.75 7.33 5.79
CA PHE A 35 6.47 5.94 5.41
C PHE A 35 5.61 5.21 6.46
N ALA A 36 5.88 5.42 7.75
CA ALA A 36 5.06 4.88 8.85
C ALA A 36 3.66 5.52 8.94
N SER A 37 3.47 6.72 8.39
CA SER A 37 2.17 7.41 8.38
C SER A 37 1.21 6.93 7.29
N ARG A 38 1.74 6.27 6.24
CA ARG A 38 0.92 5.73 5.15
C ARG A 38 0.22 4.46 5.62
N SER A 39 -1.06 4.32 5.27
CA SER A 39 -1.81 3.10 5.56
C SER A 39 -1.12 1.89 4.94
N ALA A 40 -1.21 0.72 5.56
CA ALA A 40 -0.76 -0.52 4.95
C ALA A 40 -1.43 -0.75 3.59
N GLU A 41 -2.66 -0.27 3.41
CA GLU A 41 -3.38 -0.28 2.13
C GLU A 41 -2.68 0.58 1.06
N ASP A 42 -2.27 1.81 1.39
CA ASP A 42 -1.60 2.72 0.46
C ASP A 42 -0.26 2.16 0.00
N GLN A 43 0.47 1.53 0.92
CA GLN A 43 1.74 0.89 0.61
C GLN A 43 1.54 -0.32 -0.31
N LEU A 44 0.50 -1.13 -0.09
CA LEU A 44 0.19 -2.25 -0.97
C LEU A 44 -0.22 -1.80 -2.37
N ILE A 45 -0.98 -0.71 -2.50
CA ILE A 45 -1.39 -0.18 -3.81
C ILE A 45 -0.17 0.18 -4.66
N ASP A 46 0.83 0.85 -4.09
CA ASP A 46 2.07 1.22 -4.81
C ASP A 46 2.91 -0.01 -5.22
N MET A 47 2.71 -1.16 -4.57
CA MET A 47 3.43 -2.41 -4.83
C MET A 47 2.82 -3.26 -5.94
N PHE A 48 1.60 -2.97 -6.38
CA PHE A 48 0.95 -3.65 -7.50
C PHE A 48 0.99 -2.79 -8.77
N PRO A 49 1.90 -3.08 -9.73
CA PRO A 49 1.84 -2.43 -11.03
C PRO A 49 0.49 -2.70 -11.72
N ASP A 50 -0.03 -1.71 -12.45
CA ASP A 50 -1.30 -1.83 -13.19
C ASP A 50 -1.37 -3.09 -14.08
N ASP A 51 -0.23 -3.46 -14.69
CA ASP A 51 -0.11 -4.64 -15.54
C ASP A 51 -0.37 -5.95 -14.78
N GLU A 52 0.04 -6.03 -13.51
CA GLU A 52 -0.15 -7.22 -12.68
C GLU A 52 -1.61 -7.36 -12.24
N VAL A 53 -2.23 -6.26 -11.80
CA VAL A 53 -3.66 -6.25 -11.45
C VAL A 53 -4.50 -6.65 -12.65
N LYS A 54 -4.12 -6.18 -13.84
CA LYS A 54 -4.77 -6.54 -15.10
C LYS A 54 -4.56 -8.02 -15.44
N ALA A 55 -3.34 -8.55 -15.31
CA ALA A 55 -3.07 -9.98 -15.53
C ALA A 55 -3.90 -10.86 -14.58
N ALA A 56 -3.92 -10.52 -13.29
CA ALA A 56 -4.70 -11.24 -12.29
C ALA A 56 -6.22 -11.25 -12.59
N LEU A 57 -6.74 -10.14 -13.12
CA LEU A 57 -8.12 -10.06 -13.62
C LEU A 57 -8.33 -10.94 -14.86
N GLU A 58 -7.41 -10.92 -15.83
CA GLU A 58 -7.50 -11.69 -17.07
C GLU A 58 -7.45 -13.21 -16.85
N GLU A 59 -6.75 -13.66 -15.81
CA GLU A 59 -6.72 -15.08 -15.43
C GLU A 59 -8.01 -15.59 -14.77
N LEU A 60 -8.92 -14.71 -14.36
CA LEU A 60 -10.21 -15.14 -13.84
C LEU A 60 -11.05 -15.72 -14.99
N PRO A 61 -11.75 -16.85 -14.76
CA PRO A 61 -12.77 -17.32 -15.69
C PRO A 61 -13.75 -16.19 -16.01
N GLU A 62 -14.11 -16.06 -17.29
CA GLU A 62 -14.89 -14.92 -17.79
C GLU A 62 -16.20 -14.69 -17.02
N ILE A 63 -16.85 -15.78 -16.60
CA ILE A 63 -18.08 -15.76 -15.79
C ILE A 63 -17.92 -15.02 -14.45
N TYR A 64 -16.70 -14.89 -13.93
CA TYR A 64 -16.37 -14.17 -12.70
C TYR A 64 -15.70 -12.83 -13.00
N ARG A 65 -14.84 -12.80 -14.03
CA ARG A 65 -14.11 -11.60 -14.47
C ARG A 65 -15.05 -10.46 -14.86
N LEU A 66 -16.06 -10.73 -15.69
CA LEU A 66 -16.97 -9.69 -16.20
C LEU A 66 -17.73 -8.97 -15.07
N PRO A 67 -18.40 -9.68 -14.13
CA PRO A 67 -19.03 -9.02 -12.98
C PRO A 67 -18.06 -8.17 -12.17
N VAL A 68 -16.85 -8.67 -11.88
CA VAL A 68 -15.83 -7.95 -11.10
C VAL A 68 -15.40 -6.68 -11.84
N LEU A 69 -15.11 -6.76 -13.13
CA LEU A 69 -14.73 -5.61 -13.95
C LEU A 69 -15.83 -4.54 -13.95
N LEU A 70 -17.08 -4.94 -14.17
CA LEU A 70 -18.20 -4.00 -14.25
C LEU A 70 -18.46 -3.33 -12.89
N ALA A 71 -18.37 -4.06 -11.78
CA ALA A 71 -18.64 -3.53 -10.45
C ALA A 71 -17.47 -2.72 -9.89
N ASP A 72 -16.28 -3.31 -9.86
CA ASP A 72 -15.15 -2.81 -9.07
C ASP A 72 -14.26 -1.84 -9.86
N VAL A 73 -14.24 -1.96 -11.20
CA VAL A 73 -13.47 -1.06 -12.08
C VAL A 73 -14.35 -0.02 -12.75
N GLN A 74 -15.50 -0.43 -13.29
CA GLN A 74 -16.41 0.48 -14.02
C GLN A 74 -17.48 1.12 -13.12
N GLY A 75 -17.65 0.64 -11.88
CA GLY A 75 -18.51 1.27 -10.88
C GLY A 75 -20.02 1.05 -11.09
N PHE A 76 -20.43 0.09 -11.91
CA PHE A 76 -21.86 -0.18 -12.14
C PHE A 76 -22.53 -0.78 -10.90
N HIS A 77 -23.80 -0.46 -10.72
CA HIS A 77 -24.62 -1.06 -9.67
C HIS A 77 -25.01 -2.49 -10.05
N TYR A 78 -25.22 -3.35 -9.04
CA TYR A 78 -25.52 -4.77 -9.26
C TYR A 78 -26.77 -5.04 -10.11
N ARG A 79 -27.75 -4.12 -10.09
CA ARG A 79 -28.94 -4.19 -10.95
C ARG A 79 -28.60 -3.95 -12.42
N GLU A 80 -27.78 -2.94 -12.70
CA GLU A 80 -27.32 -2.63 -14.06
C GLU A 80 -26.47 -3.78 -14.62
N ILE A 81 -25.60 -4.36 -13.80
CA ILE A 81 -24.79 -5.53 -14.19
C ILE A 81 -25.69 -6.75 -14.50
N ALA A 82 -26.74 -6.97 -13.70
CA ALA A 82 -27.70 -8.05 -13.95
C ALA A 82 -28.40 -7.88 -15.30
N GLU A 83 -28.78 -6.65 -15.65
CA GLU A 83 -29.39 -6.31 -16.93
C GLU A 83 -28.40 -6.44 -18.10
N MET A 84 -27.17 -5.92 -17.97
CA MET A 84 -26.14 -5.98 -19.01
C MET A 84 -25.72 -7.41 -19.35
N LEU A 85 -25.63 -8.28 -18.35
CA LEU A 85 -25.19 -9.67 -18.50
C LEU A 85 -26.34 -10.65 -18.71
N ASP A 86 -27.59 -10.19 -18.69
CA ASP A 86 -28.81 -11.00 -18.77
C ASP A 86 -28.81 -12.17 -17.76
N ILE A 87 -28.53 -11.87 -16.49
CA ILE A 87 -28.49 -12.85 -15.39
C ILE A 87 -29.19 -12.33 -14.13
N PRO A 88 -29.70 -13.20 -13.24
CA PRO A 88 -30.31 -12.77 -11.99
C PRO A 88 -29.33 -12.01 -11.08
N ILE A 89 -29.84 -11.02 -10.33
CA ILE A 89 -29.02 -10.25 -9.38
C ILE A 89 -28.32 -11.12 -8.32
N GLY A 90 -28.96 -12.22 -7.87
CA GLY A 90 -28.32 -13.19 -6.97
C GLY A 90 -27.15 -13.93 -7.62
N THR A 91 -27.21 -14.15 -8.93
CA THR A 91 -26.10 -14.71 -9.71
C THR A 91 -24.97 -13.70 -9.82
N VAL A 92 -25.26 -12.41 -10.00
CA VAL A 92 -24.25 -11.34 -9.95
C VAL A 92 -23.52 -11.36 -8.61
N MET A 93 -24.26 -11.34 -7.49
CA MET A 93 -23.67 -11.35 -6.14
C MET A 93 -22.78 -12.57 -5.90
N SER A 94 -23.25 -13.77 -6.26
CA SER A 94 -22.48 -14.99 -6.07
C SER A 94 -21.27 -15.09 -7.00
N ARG A 95 -21.35 -14.58 -8.24
CA ARG A 95 -20.20 -14.50 -9.16
C ARG A 95 -19.19 -13.46 -8.69
N LEU A 96 -19.63 -12.29 -8.22
CA LEU A 96 -18.76 -11.27 -7.63
C LEU A 96 -17.99 -11.81 -6.42
N HIS A 97 -18.68 -12.50 -5.52
CA HIS A 97 -18.03 -13.09 -4.34
C HIS A 97 -16.92 -14.07 -4.75
N ARG A 98 -17.21 -14.99 -5.68
CA ARG A 98 -16.20 -15.96 -6.17
C ARG A 98 -15.08 -15.28 -6.97
N GLY A 99 -15.41 -14.28 -7.78
CA GLY A 99 -14.46 -13.51 -8.56
C GLY A 99 -13.48 -12.74 -7.68
N ARG A 100 -13.99 -11.98 -6.71
CA ARG A 100 -13.17 -11.24 -5.74
C ARG A 100 -12.27 -12.17 -4.93
N LYS A 101 -12.78 -13.32 -4.46
CA LYS A 101 -11.95 -14.31 -3.76
C LYS A 101 -10.86 -14.92 -4.66
N GLY A 102 -11.17 -15.12 -5.94
CA GLY A 102 -10.19 -15.57 -6.92
C GLY A 102 -9.13 -14.52 -7.24
N LEU A 103 -9.51 -13.24 -7.26
CA LEU A 103 -8.60 -12.12 -7.45
C LEU A 103 -7.69 -11.93 -6.23
N GLU A 104 -8.28 -11.91 -5.03
CA GLU A 104 -7.58 -11.84 -3.74
C GLU A 104 -6.49 -12.90 -3.65
N LYS A 105 -6.82 -14.15 -3.98
CA LYS A 105 -5.84 -15.24 -3.97
C LYS A 105 -4.65 -14.97 -4.90
N ARG A 106 -4.91 -14.53 -6.14
CA ARG A 106 -3.85 -14.27 -7.12
C ARG A 106 -2.95 -13.12 -6.71
N LEU A 107 -3.55 -12.03 -6.27
CA LEU A 107 -2.78 -10.88 -5.79
C LEU A 107 -1.96 -11.28 -4.57
N HIS A 108 -2.51 -12.06 -3.63
CA HIS A 108 -1.74 -12.60 -2.51
C HIS A 108 -0.56 -13.45 -2.98
N ASP A 109 -0.78 -14.39 -3.91
CA ASP A 109 0.27 -15.26 -4.45
C ASP A 109 1.38 -14.41 -5.11
N PHE A 110 1.03 -13.35 -5.86
CA PHE A 110 1.99 -12.40 -6.42
C PHE A 110 2.85 -11.71 -5.36
N VAL A 111 2.25 -11.17 -4.29
CA VAL A 111 3.02 -10.47 -3.24
C VAL A 111 3.96 -11.45 -2.50
N VAL A 112 3.53 -12.72 -2.34
CA VAL A 112 4.39 -13.77 -1.78
C VAL A 112 5.55 -14.09 -2.71
N GLU A 113 5.31 -14.27 -4.02
CA GLU A 113 6.36 -14.58 -5.01
C GLU A 113 7.41 -13.46 -5.13
N GLN A 114 6.97 -12.21 -5.08
CA GLN A 114 7.85 -11.05 -5.12
C GLN A 114 8.56 -10.77 -3.79
N HIS A 115 8.35 -11.61 -2.75
CA HIS A 115 8.89 -11.46 -1.39
C HIS A 115 8.54 -10.11 -0.75
N LEU A 116 7.45 -9.50 -1.21
CA LEU A 116 6.99 -8.17 -0.81
C LEU A 116 6.33 -8.19 0.58
N ILE A 117 5.90 -9.37 1.04
CA ILE A 117 5.62 -9.67 2.44
C ILE A 117 6.62 -10.71 2.93
N THR A 118 7.57 -10.30 3.76
CA THR A 118 8.01 -11.20 4.83
C THR A 118 6.82 -11.31 5.76
N THR A 119 6.21 -12.48 5.85
CA THR A 119 5.36 -12.82 6.98
C THR A 119 6.22 -12.76 8.23
N SER A 120 6.47 -11.55 8.74
CA SER A 120 7.05 -11.35 10.06
C SER A 120 6.08 -12.02 11.01
N PRO A 121 6.50 -13.06 11.75
CA PRO A 121 5.63 -13.67 12.73
C PRO A 121 5.19 -12.56 13.67
N SER A 122 3.87 -12.39 13.77
CA SER A 122 3.20 -11.60 14.79
C SER A 122 4.01 -11.63 16.07
N ALA A 123 4.37 -10.44 16.56
CA ALA A 123 5.07 -10.23 17.82
C ALA A 123 4.59 -11.22 18.89
N ALA A 124 5.44 -12.20 19.19
CA ALA A 124 5.36 -13.00 20.39
C ALA A 124 6.22 -12.27 21.44
N GLY A 125 5.54 -11.75 22.46
CA GLY A 125 6.06 -10.94 23.56
C GLY A 125 5.02 -9.86 23.85
N GLU A 126 4.40 -9.75 25.02
CA GLU A 126 4.95 -9.92 26.36
C GLU A 126 3.83 -10.41 27.30
N ASP A 127 4.12 -11.47 28.06
CA ASP A 127 3.60 -11.64 29.43
C ASP A 127 4.56 -12.60 30.13
N ALA A 128 5.53 -12.01 30.83
CA ALA A 128 6.43 -12.65 31.77
C ALA A 128 6.16 -12.07 33.16
#